data_AF-M3ADX9-F1
#
_entry.id   AF-M3ADX9-F1
#
_cell.length_a   1.000
_cell.length_b   1.000
_cell.length_c   1.000
_cell.angle_alpha   90.00
_cell.angle_beta   90.00
_cell.angle_gamma   90.00
#
_symmetry.space_group_name_H-M   'P 1'
#
loop_
_entity.id
_entity.type
_entity.pdbx_description
1 polymer ?
#
loop_
_entity_poly.entity_id
_entity_poly.type
_entity_poly.pdbx_seq_one_letter_code
_entity_poly.pdbx_strand_id
1 'polypeptide(L)'
;MHEVAKAQKARLQVDRLKEEVVDRARASALVFKLARQERDSWITWPARVAAQMALEAGIDAHTMQTLLETYVRDHLGELAAIEPNFR
;
A
#
# COMPACT_ATOMS: atom_id res chain seq x y z
N MET A 1 -23.43 45.05 14.32
CA MET A 1 -21.98 44.75 14.52
C MET A 1 -21.73 43.28 14.91
N HIS A 2 -22.48 42.68 15.84
CA HIS A 2 -22.21 41.30 16.32
C HIS A 2 -22.50 40.16 15.31
N GLU A 3 -23.48 40.31 14.42
CA GLU A 3 -23.85 39.26 13.45
C GLU A 3 -22.81 39.04 12.36
N VAL A 4 -22.21 40.12 11.84
CA VAL A 4 -21.21 40.06 10.76
C VAL A 4 -19.95 39.34 11.23
N ALA A 5 -19.50 39.62 12.46
CA ALA A 5 -18.35 38.94 13.07
C ALA A 5 -18.62 37.43 13.30
N LYS A 6 -19.85 37.08 13.68
CA LYS A 6 -20.26 35.67 13.87
C LYS A 6 -20.29 34.91 12.54
N ALA A 7 -20.82 35.54 11.48
CA ALA A 7 -20.84 34.95 10.14
C ALA A 7 -19.43 34.76 9.56
N GLN A 8 -18.52 35.73 9.76
CA GLN A 8 -17.13 35.60 9.34
C GLN A 8 -16.40 34.48 10.10
N LYS A 9 -16.62 34.36 11.42
CA LYS A 9 -16.04 33.28 12.22
C LYS A 9 -16.55 31.90 11.78
N ALA A 10 -17.85 31.77 11.51
CA ALA A 10 -18.44 30.53 11.00
C ALA A 10 -17.87 30.16 9.62
N ARG A 11 -17.69 31.14 8.73
CA ARG A 11 -17.08 30.91 7.41
C ARG A 11 -15.63 30.45 7.53
N LEU A 12 -14.82 31.11 8.35
CA LEU A 12 -13.42 30.72 8.61
C LEU A 12 -13.30 29.34 9.27
N GLN A 13 -14.28 28.92 10.08
CA GLN A 13 -14.32 27.56 10.62
C GLN A 13 -14.69 26.53 9.56
N VAL A 14 -15.64 26.84 8.68
CA VAL A 14 -16.00 25.97 7.55
C VAL A 14 -14.84 25.83 6.57
N ASP A 15 -14.16 26.92 6.24
CA ASP A 15 -13.05 26.89 5.28
C ASP A 15 -11.85 26.12 5.84
N ARG A 16 -11.56 26.27 7.14
CA ARG A 16 -10.53 25.48 7.83
C ARG A 16 -10.89 24.00 7.95
N LEU A 17 -12.13 23.69 8.29
CA LEU A 17 -12.60 22.30 8.31
C LEU A 17 -12.49 21.68 6.92
N LYS A 18 -12.81 22.42 5.84
CA LYS A 18 -12.62 21.97 4.46
C LYS A 18 -11.15 21.74 4.09
N GLU A 19 -10.23 22.59 4.55
CA GLU A 19 -8.79 22.40 4.36
C GLU A 19 -8.23 21.22 5.17
N GLU A 20 -8.85 20.87 6.29
CA GLU A 20 -8.50 19.73 7.15
C GLU A 20 -9.13 18.40 6.70
N VAL A 21 -10.09 18.39 5.76
CA VAL A 21 -10.71 17.14 5.29
C VAL A 21 -9.80 16.42 4.29
N VAL A 22 -9.23 15.30 4.72
CA VAL A 22 -8.63 14.33 3.81
C VAL A 22 -9.74 13.74 2.93
N ASP A 23 -9.61 13.89 1.61
CA ASP A 23 -10.45 13.19 0.65
C ASP A 23 -10.20 11.68 0.78
N ARG A 24 -11.15 10.98 1.41
CA ARG A 24 -11.11 9.55 1.68
C ARG A 24 -10.97 8.72 0.40
N ALA A 25 -11.61 9.11 -0.69
CA ALA A 25 -11.50 8.39 -1.96
C ALA A 25 -10.09 8.52 -2.52
N ARG A 26 -9.52 9.72 -2.49
CA ARG A 26 -8.14 9.98 -2.92
C ARG A 26 -7.11 9.27 -2.04
N ALA A 27 -7.29 9.31 -0.72
CA ALA A 27 -6.41 8.63 0.23
C ALA A 27 -6.43 7.11 0.02
N SER A 28 -7.63 6.53 -0.11
CA SER A 28 -7.79 5.09 -0.39
C SER A 28 -7.12 4.70 -1.70
N ALA A 29 -7.34 5.47 -2.77
CA ALA A 29 -6.72 5.23 -4.06
C ALA A 29 -5.18 5.26 -4.01
N LEU A 30 -4.60 6.17 -3.22
CA LEU A 30 -3.16 6.25 -3.03
C LEU A 30 -2.61 5.02 -2.28
N VAL A 31 -3.30 4.59 -1.21
CA VAL A 31 -2.92 3.38 -0.45
C VAL A 31 -2.98 2.14 -1.35
N PHE A 32 -4.06 1.95 -2.11
CA PHE A 32 -4.17 0.84 -3.06
C PHE A 32 -3.15 0.90 -4.19
N LYS A 33 -2.73 2.10 -4.62
CA LYS A 33 -1.66 2.26 -5.60
C LYS A 33 -0.32 1.78 -5.00
N LEU A 34 0.02 2.23 -3.80
CA LEU A 34 1.26 1.85 -3.13
C LEU A 34 1.29 0.33 -2.87
N ALA A 35 0.21 -0.23 -2.31
CA ALA A 35 0.12 -1.66 -2.04
C ALA A 35 0.31 -2.52 -3.30
N ARG A 36 -0.22 -2.08 -4.45
CA ARG A 36 0.02 -2.76 -5.75
C ARG A 36 1.48 -2.66 -6.19
N GLN A 37 2.11 -1.50 -6.06
CA GLN A 37 3.53 -1.32 -6.40
C GLN A 37 4.43 -2.22 -5.55
N GLU A 38 4.13 -2.35 -4.25
CA GLU A 38 4.82 -3.27 -3.36
C GLU A 38 4.61 -4.73 -3.80
N ARG A 39 3.36 -5.14 -4.03
CA ARG A 39 3.04 -6.50 -4.50
C ARG A 39 3.78 -6.84 -5.80
N ASP A 40 3.76 -5.95 -6.78
CA ASP A 40 4.40 -6.18 -8.08
C ASP A 40 5.94 -6.27 -7.94
N SER A 41 6.51 -5.52 -6.99
CA SER A 41 7.93 -5.62 -6.64
C SER A 41 8.27 -6.99 -6.03
N TRP A 42 7.43 -7.51 -5.14
CA TRP A 42 7.59 -8.85 -4.57
C TRP A 42 7.44 -9.96 -5.61
N ILE A 43 6.50 -9.84 -6.56
CA ILE A 43 6.30 -10.85 -7.61
C ILE A 43 7.54 -11.00 -8.52
N THR A 44 8.25 -9.91 -8.79
CA THR A 44 9.44 -9.92 -9.67
C THR A 44 10.74 -10.22 -8.93
N TRP A 45 10.72 -10.15 -7.60
CA TRP A 45 11.92 -10.32 -6.77
C TRP A 45 12.56 -11.71 -6.85
N PRO A 46 11.82 -12.85 -6.82
CA PRO A 46 12.40 -14.19 -6.94
C PRO A 46 13.31 -14.36 -8.17
N ALA A 47 12.86 -13.89 -9.34
CA ALA A 47 13.63 -13.97 -10.59
C ALA A 47 14.96 -13.19 -10.53
N ARG A 48 15.06 -12.17 -9.67
CA ARG A 48 16.26 -11.34 -9.52
C ARG A 48 17.29 -11.97 -8.59
N VAL A 49 16.85 -12.72 -7.57
CA VAL A 49 17.73 -13.19 -6.48
C VAL A 49 17.99 -14.70 -6.51
N ALA A 50 17.13 -15.48 -7.16
CA ALA A 50 17.15 -16.95 -7.09
C ALA A 50 18.51 -17.54 -7.49
N ALA A 51 19.15 -17.04 -8.56
CA ALA A 51 20.43 -17.56 -9.00
C ALA A 51 21.56 -17.35 -7.98
N GLN A 52 21.61 -16.18 -7.34
CA GLN A 52 22.63 -15.87 -6.33
C GLN A 52 22.40 -16.69 -5.05
N MET A 53 21.15 -16.76 -4.58
CA MET A 53 20.81 -17.56 -3.41
C MET A 53 21.03 -19.05 -3.65
N ALA A 54 20.75 -19.55 -4.85
CA ALA A 54 21.00 -20.94 -5.23
C ALA A 54 22.48 -21.29 -5.20
N LEU A 55 23.33 -20.39 -5.73
CA LEU A 55 24.79 -20.53 -5.66
C LEU A 55 25.28 -20.61 -4.22
N GLU A 56 24.82 -19.70 -3.36
CA GLU A 56 25.18 -19.66 -1.93
C GLU A 56 24.72 -20.90 -1.17
N ALA A 57 23.51 -21.40 -1.49
CA ALA A 57 22.95 -22.59 -0.87
C ALA A 57 23.43 -23.91 -1.48
N GLY A 58 24.14 -23.87 -2.62
CA GLY A 58 24.62 -25.05 -3.34
C GLY A 58 23.50 -25.89 -3.98
N ILE A 59 22.38 -25.27 -4.38
CA ILE A 59 21.26 -25.95 -5.04
C ILE A 59 21.05 -25.45 -6.46
N ASP A 60 20.20 -26.15 -7.22
CA ASP A 60 19.82 -25.72 -8.57
C ASP A 60 19.01 -24.40 -8.56
N ALA A 61 19.30 -23.53 -9.53
CA ALA A 61 18.71 -22.20 -9.62
C ALA A 61 17.21 -22.22 -9.92
N HIS A 62 16.75 -23.16 -10.74
CA HIS A 62 15.32 -23.31 -11.04
C HIS A 62 14.55 -23.79 -9.81
N THR A 63 15.16 -24.69 -9.03
CA THR A 63 14.63 -25.15 -7.74
C THR A 63 14.47 -23.98 -6.76
N MET A 64 15.50 -23.14 -6.60
CA MET A 64 15.43 -21.95 -5.75
C MET A 64 14.35 -20.97 -6.22
N GLN A 65 14.29 -20.69 -7.53
CA GLN A 65 13.28 -19.79 -8.10
C GLN A 65 11.86 -20.29 -7.81
N THR A 66 11.60 -21.57 -8.04
CA THR A 66 10.29 -22.20 -7.81
C THR A 66 9.88 -22.08 -6.35
N LEU A 67 10.79 -22.40 -5.41
CA LEU A 67 10.52 -22.28 -3.98
C LEU A 67 10.19 -20.84 -3.59
N LEU A 68 11.01 -19.87 -4.01
CA LEU A 68 10.79 -18.46 -3.73
C LEU A 68 9.47 -17.97 -4.30
N GLU A 69 9.13 -18.33 -5.54
CA GLU A 69 7.86 -17.96 -6.16
C GLU A 69 6.66 -18.52 -5.40
N THR A 70 6.71 -19.79 -4.97
CA THR A 70 5.64 -20.41 -4.17
C THR A 70 5.44 -19.64 -2.87
N TYR A 71 6.47 -19.51 -2.04
CA TYR A 71 6.33 -18.89 -0.71
C TYR A 71 5.99 -17.40 -0.78
N VAL A 72 6.52 -16.66 -1.76
CA VAL A 72 6.15 -15.25 -1.96
C VAL A 72 4.69 -15.12 -2.36
N ARG A 73 4.18 -15.99 -3.25
CA ARG A 73 2.77 -15.96 -3.67
C ARG A 73 1.84 -16.31 -2.52
N ASP A 74 2.18 -17.32 -1.73
CA ASP A 74 1.40 -17.71 -0.54
C ASP A 74 1.34 -16.55 0.45
N HIS A 75 2.49 -15.94 0.76
CA HIS A 75 2.55 -14.77 1.66
C HIS A 75 1.72 -13.58 1.15
N LEU A 76 1.83 -13.24 -0.15
CA LEU A 76 1.02 -12.18 -0.75
C LEU A 76 -0.48 -12.52 -0.74
N GLY A 77 -0.83 -13.80 -0.85
CA GLY A 77 -2.19 -14.30 -0.71
C GLY A 77 -2.75 -14.11 0.69
N GLU A 78 -1.96 -14.44 1.72
CA GLU A 78 -2.32 -14.19 3.12
C GLU A 78 -2.56 -12.71 3.40
N LEU A 79 -1.68 -11.83 2.90
CA LEU A 79 -1.85 -10.38 3.04
C LEU A 79 -3.12 -9.87 2.32
N ALA A 80 -3.46 -10.44 1.17
CA ALA A 80 -4.65 -10.06 0.41
C ALA A 80 -5.96 -10.52 1.06
N ALA A 81 -5.92 -11.54 1.92
CA ALA A 81 -7.09 -12.02 2.67
C ALA A 81 -7.52 -11.06 3.80
N ILE A 82 -6.68 -10.08 4.16
CA ILE A 82 -6.99 -9.08 5.17
C ILE A 82 -7.95 -8.04 4.57
N GLU A 83 -9.20 -8.03 5.03
CA GLU A 83 -10.18 -7.02 4.63
C GLU A 83 -9.86 -5.64 5.25
N PRO A 84 -9.58 -4.60 4.44
CA PRO A 84 -9.33 -3.27 4.98
C PRO A 84 -10.64 -2.65 5.48
N ASN A 85 -10.80 -2.58 6.80
CA ASN A 85 -11.93 -1.85 7.41
C ASN A 85 -11.59 -0.37 7.56
N PHE A 86 -11.79 0.40 6.49
CA PHE A 86 -11.80 1.85 6.56
C PHE A 86 -13.17 2.32 7.05
N ARG A 87 -13.56 2.10 8.31
CA ARG A 87 -14.78 2.72 8.86
C ARG A 87 -14.49 4.13 9.34
#